data_AF-A0A660Y5T7-F1
#
_entry.id   AF-A0A660Y5T7-F1
#
_cell.length_a   1.000
_cell.length_b   1.000
_cell.length_c   1.000
_cell.angle_alpha   90.00
_cell.angle_beta   90.00
_cell.angle_gamma   90.00
#
_symmetry.space_group_name_H-M   'P 1'
#
loop_
_entity.id
_entity.type
_entity.pdbx_description
1 polymer ?
#
loop_
_entity_poly.entity_id
_entity_poly.type
_entity_poly.pdbx_seq_one_letter_code
_entity_poly.pdbx_strand_id
1 'polypeptide(L)' 'MRLSANIANLLIFLVHLYRKLLSPLKPPSCRFHPTCSEYAILALRKYGPIRGLLRSLWRVLRCNPLYRGNFVDFP' A
#
# COMPACT_ATOMS: atom_id res chain seq x y z
N MET A 1 -4.67 -14.80 19.43
CA MET A 1 -4.13 -14.54 18.07
C MET A 1 -5.22 -14.37 16.99
N ARG A 2 -6.37 -13.72 17.24
CA ARG A 2 -7.45 -13.58 16.21
C ARG A 2 -8.03 -12.17 15.98
N LEU A 3 -7.70 -11.18 16.81
CA LEU A 3 -8.23 -9.82 16.60
C LEU A 3 -7.57 -9.04 15.44
N SER A 4 -6.34 -9.41 15.06
CA SER A 4 -5.54 -8.67 14.07
C SER A 4 -6.01 -8.83 12.62
N ALA A 5 -6.65 -9.97 12.29
CA ALA A 5 -7.09 -10.28 10.92
C ALA A 5 -8.26 -9.38 10.47
N ASN A 6 -9.18 -9.05 11.39
CA ASN A 6 -10.33 -8.19 11.08
C ASN A 6 -9.89 -6.76 10.77
N ILE A 7 -8.92 -6.24 11.52
CA ILE A 7 -8.37 -4.90 11.32
C ILE A 7 -7.63 -4.83 9.99
N ALA A 8 -6.77 -5.82 9.70
CA ALA A 8 -6.07 -5.89 8.41
C ALA A 8 -7.04 -5.96 7.22
N ASN A 9 -8.13 -6.73 7.33
CA ASN A 9 -9.15 -6.81 6.28
C ASN A 9 -9.93 -5.49 6.11
N LEU A 10 -10.25 -4.78 7.20
CA LEU A 10 -10.88 -3.46 7.13
C LEU A 10 -9.98 -2.44 6.42
N LEU A 11 -8.68 -2.47 6.72
CA LEU A 11 -7.67 -1.63 6.08
C LEU A 11 -7.49 -1.95 4.60
N ILE A 12 -7.45 -3.23 4.24
CA ILE A 12 -7.40 -3.69 2.85
C ILE A 12 -8.67 -3.23 2.11
N PHE A 13 -9.84 -3.32 2.74
CA PHE A 13 -11.10 -2.84 2.18
C PHE A 13 -11.07 -1.33 1.92
N LEU A 14 -10.57 -0.53 2.87
CA LEU A 14 -10.39 0.92 2.70
C LEU A 14 -9.43 1.25 1.55
N VAL A 15 -8.33 0.51 1.41
CA VAL A 15 -7.39 0.68 0.29
C VAL A 15 -8.04 0.32 -1.05
N HIS A 16 -8.88 -0.72 -1.10
CA HIS A 16 -9.65 -1.05 -2.29
C HIS A 16 -10.72 -0.01 -2.62
N LEU A 17 -11.40 0.53 -1.61
CA LEU A 17 -12.39 1.59 -1.79
C LEU A 17 -11.72 2.86 -2.34
N TYR A 18 -10.59 3.26 -1.76
CA TYR A 18 -9.75 4.34 -2.26
C TYR A 18 -9.32 4.08 -3.71
N ARG A 19 -8.83 2.87 -4.03
CA ARG A 19 -8.47 2.51 -5.42
C ARG A 19 -9.67 2.62 -6.35
N LYS A 20 -10.86 2.14 -5.96
CA LYS A 20 -12.05 2.17 -6.81
C LYS A 20 -12.57 3.59 -7.05
N LEU A 21 -12.43 4.47 -6.06
CA LEU A 21 -12.84 5.88 -6.15
C LEU A 21 -11.82 6.75 -6.90
N LEU A 22 -10.50 6.48 -6.77
CA LEU A 22 -9.46 7.29 -7.41
C LEU A 22 -8.96 6.73 -8.75
N SER A 23 -9.06 5.42 -9.02
CA SER A 23 -8.61 4.82 -10.27
C SER A 23 -9.26 5.39 -11.54
N PRO A 24 -10.52 5.86 -11.57
CA PRO A 24 -11.06 6.51 -12.76
C PRO A 24 -10.58 7.96 -12.93
N LEU A 25 -9.99 8.59 -11.91
CA LEU A 25 -9.59 10.00 -11.93
C LEU A 25 -8.08 10.23 -11.97
N LYS A 26 -7.23 9.21 -11.77
CA LYS A 26 -5.77 9.39 -11.74
C LYS A 26 -5.05 8.45 -12.71
N PRO A 27 -4.12 8.97 -13.54
CA PRO A 27 -3.20 8.12 -14.29
C PRO A 27 -2.34 7.28 -13.33
N PRO A 28 -1.75 6.17 -13.78
CA PRO A 28 -0.89 5.33 -12.94
C PRO A 28 0.29 6.14 -12.40
N SER A 29 0.11 6.69 -11.20
CA SER A 29 1.07 7.60 -10.56
C SER A 29 2.11 6.83 -9.72
N CYS A 30 1.87 5.54 -9.51
CA CYS A 30 2.82 4.68 -8.81
C CYS A 30 4.03 4.44 -9.71
N ARG A 31 5.17 5.01 -9.31
CA ARG A 31 6.46 4.80 -9.98
C ARG A 31 7.12 3.48 -9.61
N PHE A 32 6.67 2.86 -8.52
CA PHE A 32 7.23 1.62 -8.00
C PHE A 32 6.38 0.39 -8.40
N HIS A 33 7.05 -0.76 -8.53
CA HIS A 33 6.45 -2.07 -8.73
C HIS A 33 6.65 -2.97 -7.49
N PRO A 34 5.60 -3.65 -6.99
CA PRO A 34 4.19 -3.46 -7.34
C PRO A 34 3.71 -2.09 -6.87
N THR A 35 2.51 -1.70 -7.30
CA THR A 35 1.92 -0.39 -6.97
C THR A 35 1.85 -0.16 -5.45
N CYS A 36 1.86 1.10 -5.00
CA CYS A 36 1.84 1.43 -3.57
C CYS A 36 0.64 0.83 -2.81
N SER A 37 -0.52 0.73 -3.46
CA SER A 37 -1.73 0.10 -2.90
C SER A 37 -1.60 -1.42 -2.82
N GLU A 38 -0.99 -2.05 -3.81
CA GLU A 38 -0.74 -3.50 -3.81
C GLU A 38 0.34 -3.90 -2.80
N TYR A 39 1.40 -3.10 -2.69
CA TYR A 39 2.35 -3.21 -1.60
C TYR A 39 1.67 -3.10 -0.25
N ALA A 40 0.70 -2.19 -0.10
CA ALA A 40 -0.01 -2.04 1.16
C ALA A 40 -0.77 -3.30 1.55
N ILE A 41 -1.46 -3.93 0.60
CA ILE A 41 -2.17 -5.19 0.83
C ILE A 41 -1.18 -6.30 1.22
N LEU A 42 -0.07 -6.44 0.48
CA LEU A 42 0.95 -7.44 0.77
C LEU A 42 1.63 -7.22 2.13
N ALA A 43 1.95 -5.97 2.47
CA ALA A 43 2.58 -5.62 3.74
C ALA A 43 1.63 -5.83 4.93
N LEU A 44 0.34 -5.49 4.79
CA LEU A 44 -0.68 -5.76 5.80
C LEU A 44 -0.87 -7.26 6.02
N ARG A 45 -0.83 -8.08 4.96
CA ARG A 45 -0.89 -9.55 5.06
C ARG A 45 0.35 -10.16 5.71
N LYS A 46 1.54 -9.66 5.38
CA LYS A 46 2.81 -10.24 5.86
C LYS A 46 3.20 -9.79 7.27
N TYR A 47 3.05 -8.49 7.58
CA TYR A 47 3.53 -7.89 8.83
C TYR A 47 2.42 -7.55 9.82
N GLY A 48 1.15 -7.71 9.44
CA GLY A 48 -0.02 -7.30 10.22
C GLY A 48 -0.40 -5.84 10.03
N PRO A 49 -1.49 -5.37 10.68
CA PRO A 49 -2.11 -4.08 10.38
C PRO A 49 -1.20 -2.89 10.71
N ILE A 50 -0.56 -2.88 11.87
CA ILE A 50 0.24 -1.72 12.34
C ILE A 50 1.56 -1.62 11.54
N ARG A 51 2.36 -2.69 11.53
CA ARG A 51 3.67 -2.71 10.84
C ARG A 51 3.51 -2.63 9.32
N GLY A 52 2.49 -3.30 8.77
CA GLY A 52 2.15 -3.24 7.36
C GLY A 52 1.77 -1.82 6.93
N LEU A 53 0.91 -1.14 7.69
CA LEU A 53 0.52 0.24 7.42
C LEU A 53 1.72 1.20 7.45
N LEU A 54 2.57 1.09 8.48
CA LEU A 54 3.75 1.95 8.63
C LEU A 54 4.70 1.84 7.42
N ARG A 55 5.00 0.60 6.98
CA ARG A 55 5.86 0.36 5.80
C ARG A 55 5.21 0.89 4.52
N SER A 56 3.91 0.73 4.39
CA SER A 56 3.14 1.17 3.22
C SER A 56 3.14 2.69 3.11
N LEU A 57 2.84 3.39 4.21
CA LEU A 57 2.90 4.84 4.31
C LEU A 57 4.29 5.38 3.97
N TRP A 58 5.33 4.77 4.54
CA TRP A 58 6.70 5.18 4.25
C TRP A 58 7.08 5.00 2.77
N ARG A 59 6.50 4.03 2.07
CA ARG A 59 6.66 3.89 0.62
C ARG A 59 5.85 4.92 -0.17
N VAL A 60 4.62 5.23 0.25
CA VAL A 60 3.81 6.29 -0.39
C VAL A 60 4.53 7.64 -0.30
N LEU A 61 5.13 7.96 0.85
CA LEU A 61 5.94 9.17 1.03
C LEU A 61 7.17 9.23 0.09
N ARG A 62 7.77 8.07 -0.20
CA ARG A 62 8.87 7.95 -1.16
C ARG A 62 8.38 7.97 -2.63
N CYS A 63 7.08 7.81 -2.88
CA CYS A 63 6.48 7.85 -4.22
C CYS A 63 6.33 9.28 -4.73
N ASN A 64 7.46 9.96 -4.92
CA ASN A 64 7.54 11.31 -5.49
C ASN A 64 8.50 11.32 -6.70
N PRO A 65 8.40 12.31 -7.59
CA PRO A 65 9.15 12.31 -8.83
C PRO A 65 10.68 12.51 -8.69
N LEU A 66 11.15 12.88 -7.51
CA LEU A 66 12.57 13.06 -7.19
C LEU A 66 13.21 11.77 -6.65
N TYR A 67 12.45 10.70 -6.45
CA TYR A 67 13.01 9.42 -6.05
C TYR A 67 13.76 8.76 -7.21
N ARG A 68 15.07 8.57 -7.02
CA ARG A 68 16.01 7.95 -7.98
C ARG A 68 16.50 6.56 -7.56
N GLY A 69 15.90 5.98 -6.52
CA GLY A 69 16.26 4.65 -6.03
C GLY A 69 15.55 3.52 -6.78
N ASN A 70 15.60 2.33 -6.19
CA ASN A 70 15.06 1.10 -6.78
C ASN A 70 13.54 1.20 -6.99
N PHE A 71 13.07 0.97 -8.21
CA PHE A 71 11.64 0.99 -8.51
C PHE A 71 10.93 -0.31 -8.10
N VAL A 72 11.65 -1.39 -7.81
CA VAL A 72 11.08 -2.68 -7.37
C VAL A 72 11.36 -2.87 -5.87
N ASP A 73 10.31 -3.02 -5.08
CA ASP A 73 10.38 -3.26 -3.62
C ASP A 73 9.19 -4.16 -3.24
N PHE A 74 9.44 -5.31 -2.63
CA PHE A 74 8.38 -6.23 -2.18
C PHE A 74 8.45 -6.38 -0.66
N PRO A 75 7.30 -6.44 0.04
CA PRO A 75 7.28 -6.52 1.48
C PRO A 75 7.67 -7.92 1.96
#